data_AF-A0A5M5ZM47-F1
#
_entry.id   AF-A0A5M5ZM47-F1
#
_cell.length_a   1.000
_cell.length_b   1.000
_cell.length_c   1.000
_cell.angle_alpha   90.00
_cell.angle_beta   90.00
_cell.angle_gamma   90.00
#
_symmetry.space_group_name_H-M   'P 1'
#
loop_
_entity.id
_entity.type
_entity.pdbx_description
1 polymer ?
#
loop_
_entity_poly.entity_id
_entity_poly.type
_entity_poly.pdbx_seq_one_letter_code
_entity_poly.pdbx_strand_id
1 'polypeptide(L)'
;LLTDECYPRLEVVFGGHDNFREPMVVEADEFIAVKGFKAKGKRLTTYTIETINELEPTRQPEPSQKTEEQETDEEPEILDPDHGKSEGDILDEMTGQMKLF
;
A
#
# COMPACT_ATOMS: atom_id res chain seq x y z
N LEU A 1 -11.19 10.33 17.79
CA LEU A 1 -9.93 11.00 17.43
C LEU A 1 -9.70 10.75 15.96
N LEU A 2 -9.46 11.79 15.17
CA LEU A 2 -9.13 11.70 13.75
C LEU A 2 -8.05 12.74 13.49
N THR A 3 -6.94 12.34 12.89
CA THR A 3 -5.76 13.18 12.64
C THR A 3 -5.32 13.02 11.19
N ASP A 4 -4.86 14.09 10.58
CA ASP A 4 -4.28 14.17 9.24
C ASP A 4 -2.74 14.10 9.25
N GLU A 5 -2.15 14.01 10.44
CA GLU A 5 -0.71 13.94 10.63
C GLU A 5 -0.11 12.68 10.00
N CYS A 6 1.04 12.82 9.36
CA CYS A 6 1.77 11.70 8.76
C CYS A 6 2.57 10.97 9.85
N TYR A 7 2.42 9.64 9.94
CA TYR A 7 2.99 8.81 11.00
C TYR A 7 2.60 9.27 12.43
N PRO A 8 1.28 9.36 12.74
CA PRO A 8 0.85 9.85 14.03
C PRO A 8 1.25 8.87 15.13
N ARG A 9 1.83 9.41 16.21
CA ARG A 9 2.16 8.68 17.42
C ARG A 9 1.12 9.00 18.48
N LEU A 10 0.48 7.95 19.00
CA LEU A 10 -0.59 8.09 19.98
C LEU A 10 -0.12 7.50 21.31
N GLU A 11 -0.18 8.31 22.36
CA GLU A 11 -0.04 7.83 23.73
C GLU A 11 -1.42 7.51 24.29
N VAL A 12 -1.61 6.27 24.73
CA VAL A 12 -2.84 5.77 25.32
C VAL A 12 -2.64 5.65 26.83
N VAL A 13 -3.32 6.51 27.57
CA VAL A 13 -3.35 6.47 29.05
C VAL A 13 -4.54 5.61 29.48
N PHE A 14 -4.26 4.59 30.28
CA PHE A 14 -5.28 3.68 30.80
C PHE A 14 -6.01 4.26 32.00
N GLY A 15 -7.29 3.92 32.14
CA GLY A 15 -8.18 4.41 33.19
C GLY A 15 -8.90 3.30 33.94
N GLY A 16 -9.75 3.70 34.89
CA GLY A 16 -10.60 2.78 35.64
C GLY A 16 -9.80 1.70 36.38
N HIS A 17 -10.11 0.43 36.10
CA HIS A 17 -9.40 -0.70 36.72
C HIS A 17 -7.96 -0.86 36.20
N ASP A 18 -7.65 -0.31 35.03
CA ASP A 18 -6.36 -0.43 34.36
C ASP A 18 -5.44 0.80 34.58
N ASN A 19 -5.83 1.77 35.41
CA ASN A 19 -5.07 3.03 35.63
C ASN A 19 -3.65 2.80 36.21
N PHE A 20 -3.40 1.66 36.87
CA PHE A 20 -2.07 1.31 37.37
C PHE A 20 -1.07 0.95 36.27
N ARG A 21 -1.52 0.79 35.02
CA ARG A 21 -0.66 0.44 33.89
C ARG A 21 0.03 1.67 33.35
N GLU A 22 1.26 1.48 32.89
CA GLU A 22 2.01 2.54 32.21
C GLU A 22 1.33 2.92 30.89
N PRO A 23 1.37 4.21 30.50
CA PRO A 23 0.86 4.66 29.20
C PRO A 23 1.52 3.91 28.05
N MET A 24 0.72 3.56 27.04
CA MET A 24 1.19 2.83 25.86
C MET A 24 1.35 3.79 24.69
N VAL A 25 2.55 3.90 24.13
CA VAL A 25 2.80 4.67 22.90
C VAL A 25 2.70 3.76 21.68
N VAL A 26 1.92 4.16 20.68
CA VAL A 26 1.63 3.38 19.48
C VAL A 26 1.78 4.25 18.23
N GLU A 27 2.49 3.73 17.23
CA GLU A 27 2.56 4.34 15.90
C GLU A 27 1.45 3.77 15.01
N ALA A 28 0.63 4.63 14.40
CA ALA A 28 -0.50 4.17 13.60
C ALA A 28 -0.06 3.37 12.36
N ASP A 29 1.08 3.73 11.77
CA ASP A 29 1.61 3.05 10.59
C ASP A 29 2.03 1.61 10.91
N GLU A 30 2.78 1.39 12.00
CA GLU A 30 3.14 0.04 12.46
C GLU A 30 1.90 -0.80 12.78
N PHE A 31 0.87 -0.17 13.35
CA PHE A 31 -0.37 -0.86 13.68
C PHE A 31 -1.17 -1.29 12.44
N ILE A 32 -1.21 -0.46 11.39
CA ILE A 32 -1.92 -0.69 10.12
C ILE A 32 -1.10 -1.59 9.17
N ALA A 33 0.23 -1.52 9.20
CA ALA A 33 1.15 -2.27 8.34
C ALA A 33 1.02 -3.79 8.47
N VAL A 34 0.33 -4.30 9.51
CA VAL A 34 -0.08 -5.70 9.62
C VAL A 34 -1.18 -6.00 8.60
N LYS A 35 -0.77 -6.22 7.35
CA LYS A 35 -1.65 -6.39 6.18
C LYS A 35 -2.51 -7.65 6.33
N GLY A 36 -3.81 -7.46 6.22
CA GLY A 36 -4.78 -8.55 6.13
C GLY A 36 -6.20 -8.03 6.27
N PHE A 37 -7.16 -8.70 5.64
CA PHE A 37 -8.61 -8.47 5.82
C PHE A 37 -9.04 -8.40 7.30
N LYS A 38 -8.21 -8.96 8.20
CA LYS A 38 -8.33 -8.98 9.66
C LYS A 38 -7.94 -7.67 10.38
N ALA A 39 -7.28 -6.73 9.70
CA ALA A 39 -6.87 -5.44 10.28
C ALA A 39 -8.06 -4.47 10.41
N LYS A 40 -9.10 -4.63 9.57
CA LYS A 40 -10.33 -3.84 9.65
C LYS A 40 -11.12 -4.24 10.89
N GLY A 41 -11.04 -3.42 11.94
CA GLY A 41 -11.64 -3.70 13.26
C GLY A 41 -10.70 -4.37 14.27
N LYS A 42 -9.38 -4.36 14.01
CA LYS A 42 -8.39 -4.79 15.00
C LYS A 42 -8.43 -3.83 16.19
N ARG A 43 -8.76 -4.37 17.37
CA ARG A 43 -8.67 -3.61 18.63
C ARG A 43 -7.21 -3.56 19.06
N LEU A 44 -6.72 -2.36 19.39
CA LEU A 44 -5.39 -2.17 19.94
C LEU A 44 -5.26 -2.85 21.31
N THR A 45 -6.27 -2.68 22.15
CA THR A 45 -6.32 -3.17 23.52
C THR A 45 -7.76 -3.43 23.96
N THR A 46 -7.95 -4.27 24.96
CA THR A 46 -9.22 -4.50 25.65
C THR A 46 -9.32 -3.75 26.98
N TYR A 47 -8.27 -3.03 27.37
CA TYR A 47 -8.22 -2.26 28.61
C TYR A 47 -9.05 -0.98 28.53
N THR A 48 -9.40 -0.45 29.69
CA THR A 48 -10.16 0.80 29.79
C THR A 48 -9.22 1.97 29.50
N ILE A 49 -9.57 2.80 28.52
CA ILE A 49 -8.79 3.98 28.12
C ILE A 49 -9.38 5.21 28.81
N GLU A 50 -8.52 6.02 29.44
CA GLU A 50 -8.91 7.29 30.05
C GLU A 50 -8.73 8.44 29.07
N THR A 51 -7.55 8.53 28.46
CA THR A 51 -7.17 9.64 27.58
C THR A 51 -6.24 9.14 26.48
N ILE A 52 -6.35 9.77 25.30
CA ILE A 52 -5.47 9.56 24.17
C ILE A 52 -4.80 10.90 23.87
N ASN A 53 -3.48 10.94 23.97
CA ASN A 53 -2.67 12.10 23.64
C ASN A 53 -2.02 11.90 22.27
N GLU A 54 -2.05 12.92 21.44
CA GLU A 54 -1.28 12.95 20.19
C GLU A 54 0.14 13.43 20.50
N LEU A 55 1.13 12.63 20.12
CA LEU A 55 2.56 12.95 20.24
C LEU A 55 3.11 13.33 18.87
N GLU A 56 4.18 14.13 18.87
CA GLU A 56 4.87 14.49 17.64
C GLU A 56 5.44 13.23 16.93
N PRO A 57 5.26 13.13 15.60
CA PRO A 57 5.87 12.07 14.79
C PRO A 57 7.39 12.07 14.95
N THR A 58 7.98 10.88 15.06
CA THR A 58 9.44 10.70 15.11
C THR A 58 10.07 10.60 13.73
N ARG A 59 9.26 10.37 12.70
CA ARG A 59 9.69 10.20 11.32
C ARG A 59 9.00 11.24 10.45
N GLN A 60 9.78 11.86 9.58
CA GLN A 60 9.22 12.64 8.47
C GLN A 60 8.93 11.68 7.32
N PRO A 61 7.84 11.88 6.57
CA PRO A 61 7.61 11.10 5.36
C PRO A 61 8.83 11.25 4.47
N GLU A 62 9.48 10.14 4.15
CA GLU A 62 10.47 10.14 3.09
C GLU A 62 9.76 10.60 1.82
N PRO A 63 10.35 11.53 1.05
CA PRO A 63 9.77 11.90 -0.23
C PRO A 63 9.66 10.61 -1.02
N SER A 64 8.42 10.21 -1.33
CA SER A 64 8.05 9.00 -2.06
C SER A 64 9.05 8.77 -3.20
N GLN A 65 10.10 8.00 -2.96
CA GLN A 65 10.70 7.22 -4.01
C GLN A 65 9.59 6.24 -4.33
N LYS A 66 9.01 6.39 -5.53
CA LYS A 66 8.09 5.41 -6.08
C LYS A 66 8.84 4.09 -6.02
N THR A 67 8.62 3.32 -4.97
CA THR A 67 9.07 1.95 -4.89
C THR A 67 8.21 1.21 -5.89
N GLU A 68 8.71 1.15 -7.11
CA GLU A 68 8.41 0.14 -8.12
C GLU A 68 8.76 -1.23 -7.52
N GLU A 69 7.98 -1.69 -6.54
CA GLU A 69 7.99 -3.09 -6.08
C GLU A 69 6.64 -3.71 -6.44
N GLN A 70 6.38 -3.71 -7.74
CA GLN A 70 5.74 -4.81 -8.44
C GLN A 70 6.49 -5.01 -9.74
N GLU A 71 7.73 -5.51 -9.65
CA GLU A 71 8.24 -6.41 -10.68
C GLU A 71 7.41 -7.71 -10.60
N THR A 72 6.15 -7.62 -11.01
CA THR A 72 5.53 -8.77 -11.67
C THR A 72 6.29 -8.87 -12.97
N ASP A 73 6.88 -10.03 -13.21
CA ASP A 73 7.41 -10.47 -14.50
C ASP A 73 6.24 -10.55 -15.50
N GLU A 74 5.66 -9.39 -15.84
CA GLU A 74 4.77 -9.23 -16.97
C GLU A 74 5.68 -9.15 -18.18
N GLU A 75 6.06 -10.33 -18.70
CA GLU A 75 6.25 -10.46 -20.13
C GLU A 75 5.04 -9.77 -20.75
N PRO A 76 5.22 -8.71 -21.57
CA PRO A 76 4.07 -7.95 -22.04
C PRO A 76 3.14 -8.93 -22.73
N GLU A 77 1.92 -9.13 -22.22
CA GLU A 77 0.93 -9.89 -22.96
C GLU A 77 0.77 -9.16 -24.28
N ILE A 78 1.31 -9.79 -25.32
CA ILE A 78 1.33 -9.24 -26.66
C ILE A 78 -0.10 -9.40 -27.18
N LEU A 79 -0.96 -8.44 -26.82
CA LEU A 79 -2.37 -8.39 -27.23
C LEU A 79 -2.53 -8.10 -28.72
N ASP A 80 -1.44 -7.68 -29.37
CA ASP A 80 -1.40 -7.40 -30.79
C ASP A 80 -1.09 -8.68 -31.58
N PRO A 81 -2.07 -9.24 -32.34
CA PRO A 81 -1.84 -10.42 -33.18
C PRO A 81 -0.80 -10.17 -34.29
N ASP A 82 -0.47 -8.91 -34.57
CA ASP A 82 0.52 -8.52 -35.59
C ASP A 82 1.89 -8.18 -35.00
N HIS A 83 2.09 -8.38 -33.70
CA HIS A 83 3.39 -8.17 -33.07
C HIS A 83 4.44 -9.14 -33.65
N GLY A 84 5.48 -8.57 -34.26
CA GLY A 84 6.53 -9.32 -34.95
C GLY A 84 6.32 -9.49 -36.46
N LYS A 85 5.20 -9.02 -37.02
CA LYS A 85 5.05 -8.86 -38.48
C LYS A 85 5.66 -7.53 -38.94
N SER A 86 6.29 -7.53 -40.12
CA SER A 86 6.73 -6.27 -40.71
C SER A 86 5.54 -5.53 -41.33
N GLU A 87 5.61 -4.21 -41.48
CA GLU A 87 4.55 -3.42 -42.16
C GLU A 87 4.22 -3.99 -43.56
N GLY A 88 5.23 -4.55 -44.25
CA GLY A 88 5.05 -5.21 -45.54
C GLY A 88 4.20 -6.49 -45.46
N ASP A 89 4.41 -7.31 -44.43
CA ASP A 89 3.64 -8.55 -44.24
C ASP A 89 2.19 -8.25 -43.87
N ILE A 90 1.95 -7.18 -43.09
CA ILE A 90 0.60 -6.72 -42.73
C ILE A 90 -0.14 -6.23 -43.99
N LEU A 91 0.54 -5.52 -44.88
CA LEU A 91 -0.04 -5.03 -46.14
C LEU A 91 -0.28 -6.18 -47.14
N ASP A 92 0.61 -7.17 -47.23
CA ASP A 92 0.45 -8.37 -48.08
C ASP A 92 -0.79 -9.17 -47.64
N GLU A 93 -1.00 -9.34 -46.33
CA GLU A 93 -2.18 -9.98 -45.74
C GLU A 93 -3.47 -9.19 -45.99
N MET A 94 -3.45 -7.85 -45.82
CA MET A 94 -4.61 -7.00 -46.11
C MET A 94 -4.98 -6.98 -47.59
N THR A 95 -3.99 -7.10 -48.49
CA THR A 95 -4.20 -7.03 -49.94
C THR A 95 -4.30 -8.40 -50.61
N GLY A 96 -4.10 -9.49 -49.87
CA GLY A 96 -4.12 -10.87 -50.35
C GLY A 96 -3.03 -11.17 -51.39
N GLN A 97 -1.95 -10.38 -51.39
CA GLN A 97 -0.82 -10.60 -52.27
C GLN A 97 0.01 -11.78 -51.74
N MET A 98 0.66 -12.51 -52.64
CA MET A 98 1.55 -13.62 -52.28
C MET A 98 2.95 -13.23 -52.70
N LYS A 99 3.88 -13.20 -51.75
CA LYS A 99 5.30 -12.96 -52.03
C LYS A 99 5.86 -14.07 -52.94
N LEU A 100 6.01 -13.77 -54.23
CA LEU A 100 6.84 -14.54 -55.14
C LEU A 100 8.28 -14.01 -54.99
N PHE A 101 9.13 -14.82 -54.35
CA PHE A 101 10.58 -14.67 -54.16
C PHE A 101 11.06 -13.76 -53.00
#